data_AF-A0A2E0Q8K1-F1
#
_entry.id   AF-A0A2E0Q8K1-F1
#
_cell.length_a   1.000
_cell.length_b   1.000
_cell.length_c   1.000
_cell.angle_alpha   90.00
_cell.angle_beta   90.00
_cell.angle_gamma   90.00
#
_symmetry.space_group_name_H-M   'P 1'
#
loop_
_entity.id
_entity.type
_entity.pdbx_description
1 polymer ?
#
loop_
_entity_poly.entity_id
_entity_poly.type
_entity_poly.pdbx_seq_one_letter_code
_entity_poly.pdbx_strand_id
1 'polypeptide(L)'
;MKIQRTHSTTLDFGDEVYINTYVSSWSKYVELKFCDSEPDGTDHKIELRLPLDKARALLKELSEDLGNYDKEQASKLEMEKEEATDE
;
A
#
# COMPACT_ATOMS: atom_id res chain seq x y z
N MET A 1 -31.75 -13.34 -6.73
CA MET A 1 -30.85 -12.84 -5.67
C MET A 1 -29.58 -13.66 -5.73
N LYS A 2 -28.42 -13.06 -6.05
CA LYS A 2 -27.16 -13.79 -6.16
C LYS A 2 -26.46 -13.67 -4.82
N ILE A 3 -26.36 -14.77 -4.08
CA ILE A 3 -25.65 -14.80 -2.80
C ILE A 3 -24.16 -14.80 -3.15
N GLN A 4 -23.45 -13.74 -2.76
CA GLN A 4 -22.01 -13.61 -2.98
C GLN A 4 -21.32 -13.75 -1.62
N ARG A 5 -20.51 -14.79 -1.46
CA ARG A 5 -19.73 -15.03 -0.24
C ARG A 5 -18.38 -14.34 -0.39
N THR A 6 -18.18 -13.25 0.34
CA THR A 6 -16.90 -12.53 0.39
C THR A 6 -16.07 -13.08 1.54
N HIS A 7 -14.82 -13.41 1.28
CA HIS A 7 -13.83 -13.72 2.32
C HIS A 7 -12.84 -12.56 2.36
N SER A 8 -12.63 -11.97 3.54
CA SER A 8 -11.68 -10.89 3.75
C SER A 8 -10.51 -11.43 4.53
N THR A 9 -9.31 -11.28 4.00
CA THR A 9 -8.06 -11.52 4.70
C THR A 9 -7.37 -10.17 4.82
N THR A 10 -7.28 -9.66 6.05
CA THR A 10 -6.55 -8.43 6.35
C THR A 10 -5.16 -8.83 6.80
N LEU A 11 -4.15 -8.23 6.19
CA LEU A 11 -2.75 -8.37 6.57
C LEU A 11 -2.23 -6.97 6.86
N ASP A 12 -1.98 -6.72 8.14
CA ASP A 12 -1.36 -5.49 8.60
C ASP A 12 0.15 -5.74 8.65
N PHE A 13 0.87 -5.10 7.74
CA PHE A 13 2.32 -5.22 7.69
C PHE A 13 2.95 -4.24 8.68
N GLY A 14 3.75 -4.77 9.64
CA GLY A 14 4.45 -3.99 10.65
C GLY A 14 5.68 -3.24 10.12
N ASP A 15 6.63 -2.90 11.02
CA ASP A 15 7.75 -2.01 10.68
C ASP A 15 8.75 -2.57 9.65
N GLU A 16 8.85 -3.90 9.49
CA GLU A 16 9.82 -4.55 8.60
C GLU A 16 9.14 -5.29 7.44
N VAL A 17 8.64 -4.54 6.46
CA VAL A 17 8.03 -5.10 5.24
C VAL A 17 9.02 -5.15 4.09
N TYR A 18 9.25 -6.34 3.54
CA TYR A 18 9.97 -6.47 2.27
C TYR A 18 8.98 -6.53 1.12
N ILE A 19 8.91 -5.44 0.34
CA ILE A 19 8.13 -5.37 -0.90
C ILE A 19 9.06 -5.62 -2.09
N ASN A 20 8.83 -6.70 -2.82
CA ASN A 20 9.54 -6.97 -4.08
C ASN A 20 8.58 -6.80 -5.26
N THR A 21 9.02 -6.05 -6.28
CA THR A 21 8.29 -5.89 -7.54
C THR A 21 9.10 -6.50 -8.67
N TYR A 22 8.50 -7.46 -9.38
CA TYR A 22 9.08 -8.04 -10.60
C TYR A 22 8.19 -7.73 -11.80
N VAL A 23 8.80 -7.22 -12.87
CA VAL A 23 8.13 -7.00 -14.17
C VAL A 23 8.70 -7.96 -15.18
N SER A 24 7.89 -8.92 -15.61
CA SER A 24 8.31 -9.85 -16.66
C SER A 24 8.27 -9.17 -18.03
N SER A 25 9.38 -9.19 -18.76
CA SER A 25 9.43 -8.72 -20.15
C SER A 25 8.63 -9.59 -21.13
N TRP A 26 8.23 -10.81 -20.71
CA TRP A 26 7.56 -11.79 -21.57
C TRP A 26 6.08 -11.99 -21.22
N SER A 27 5.70 -11.83 -19.95
CA SER A 27 4.35 -12.23 -19.52
C SER A 27 3.32 -11.09 -19.55
N LYS A 28 3.71 -9.82 -19.70
CA LYS A 28 2.82 -8.64 -19.57
C LYS A 28 2.13 -8.52 -18.19
N TYR A 29 2.74 -9.11 -17.16
CA TYR A 29 2.30 -8.98 -15.77
C TYR A 29 3.40 -8.37 -14.90
N VAL A 30 2.96 -7.71 -13.83
CA VAL A 30 3.76 -7.33 -12.67
C VAL A 30 3.41 -8.26 -11.52
N GLU A 31 4.41 -8.73 -10.82
CA GLU A 31 4.26 -9.47 -9.56
C GLU A 31 4.69 -8.57 -8.41
N LEU A 32 3.78 -8.39 -7.44
CA LEU A 32 4.02 -7.70 -6.18
C LEU A 32 4.03 -8.77 -5.08
N LYS A 33 5.13 -8.85 -4.34
CA LYS A 33 5.25 -9.78 -3.21
C LYS A 33 5.37 -9.00 -1.92
N PHE A 34 4.51 -9.35 -0.97
CA PHE A 34 4.52 -8.83 0.39
C PHE A 34 4.84 -10.01 1.31
N CYS A 35 5.92 -9.86 2.05
CA CYS A 35 6.37 -10.85 3.02
C CYS A 35 6.44 -10.19 4.39
N ASP A 36 5.86 -10.86 5.38
CA ASP A 36 5.99 -10.54 6.79
C ASP A 36 6.38 -11.82 7.54
N SER A 37 7.22 -11.67 8.56
CA SER A 37 7.72 -12.78 9.37
C SER A 37 7.54 -12.44 10.83
N GLU A 38 6.72 -13.22 11.52
CA GLU A 38 6.45 -13.04 12.94
C GLU A 38 7.60 -13.59 13.82
N PRO A 39 7.81 -13.06 15.03
CA PRO A 39 8.83 -13.55 15.96
C PRO A 39 8.68 -15.02 16.38
N ASP A 40 7.48 -15.58 16.24
CA ASP A 40 7.20 -16.99 16.52
C ASP A 40 7.63 -17.93 15.38
N GLY A 41 8.13 -17.37 14.27
CA GLY A 41 8.58 -18.09 13.08
C GLY A 41 7.51 -18.27 11.99
N THR A 42 6.33 -17.67 12.15
CA THR A 42 5.27 -17.70 11.13
C THR A 42 5.58 -16.73 9.99
N ASP A 43 5.54 -17.21 8.75
CA ASP A 43 5.69 -16.39 7.55
C ASP A 43 4.33 -16.12 6.89
N HIS A 44 3.98 -14.84 6.72
CA HIS A 44 2.86 -14.42 5.89
C HIS A 44 3.37 -13.96 4.53
N LYS A 45 2.84 -14.56 3.45
CA LYS A 45 3.23 -14.24 2.07
C LYS A 45 2.01 -13.96 1.22
N ILE A 46 1.92 -12.74 0.69
CA ILE A 46 0.94 -12.38 -0.34
C ILE A 46 1.70 -12.16 -1.65
N GLU A 47 1.26 -12.85 -2.70
CA GLU A 47 1.70 -12.59 -4.06
C GLU A 47 0.51 -12.09 -4.89
N LEU A 48 0.62 -10.84 -5.38
CA LEU A 48 -0.34 -10.26 -6.31
C LEU A 48 0.26 -10.26 -7.70
N ARG A 49 -0.47 -10.82 -8.67
CA ARG A 49 -0.10 -10.77 -10.08
C ARG A 49 -1.09 -9.89 -10.84
N LEU A 50 -0.61 -8.77 -11.37
CA LEU A 50 -1.42 -7.75 -12.02
C LEU A 50 -1.05 -7.60 -13.49
N PRO A 51 -2.03 -7.49 -14.40
CA PRO A 51 -1.79 -7.02 -15.77
C PRO A 51 -1.12 -5.63 -15.75
N LEU A 52 -0.23 -5.36 -16.72
CA LEU A 52 0.54 -4.11 -16.78
C LEU A 52 -0.33 -2.83 -16.78
N ASP A 53 -1.49 -2.85 -17.43
CA ASP A 53 -2.42 -1.71 -17.44
C ASP A 53 -2.99 -1.42 -16.05
N LYS A 54 -3.34 -2.48 -15.30
CA LYS A 54 -3.83 -2.37 -13.92
C LYS A 54 -2.72 -1.97 -12.97
N ALA A 55 -1.50 -2.48 -13.14
CA ALA A 55 -0.35 -2.05 -12.35
C ALA A 55 -0.04 -0.56 -12.55
N ARG A 56 -0.19 -0.03 -13.78
CA ARG A 56 -0.02 1.41 -14.07
C ARG A 56 -1.11 2.26 -13.43
N ALA A 57 -2.37 1.81 -13.47
CA ALA A 57 -3.46 2.50 -12.81
C ALA A 57 -3.25 2.53 -11.29
N LEU A 58 -2.88 1.40 -10.69
CA LEU A 58 -2.55 1.29 -9.27
C LEU A 58 -1.41 2.24 -8.87
N LEU A 59 -0.33 2.27 -9.65
CA LEU A 59 0.80 3.18 -9.39
C LEU A 59 0.36 4.65 -9.39
N LYS A 60 -0.48 5.03 -10.36
CA LYS A 60 -0.96 6.41 -10.49
C LYS A 60 -1.79 6.80 -9.26
N GLU A 61 -2.80 6.01 -8.93
CA GLU A 61 -3.71 6.27 -7.80
C GLU A 61 -2.92 6.32 -6.48
N LEU A 62 -2.05 5.33 -6.25
CA LEU A 62 -1.23 5.29 -5.03
C LEU A 62 -0.30 6.52 -4.90
N SER A 63 0.28 6.99 -6.01
CA SER A 63 1.14 8.18 -5.98
C SER A 63 0.36 9.46 -5.69
N GLU A 64 -0.86 9.58 -6.23
CA GLU A 64 -1.74 10.73 -5.99
C GLU A 64 -2.21 10.76 -4.53
N ASP A 65 -2.61 9.62 -3.99
CA ASP A 65 -3.10 9.51 -2.60
C ASP A 65 -2.00 9.81 -1.58
N LEU A 66 -0.79 9.28 -1.78
CA LEU A 66 0.36 9.60 -0.92
C LEU A 66 0.69 11.10 -0.97
N GLY A 67 0.70 11.69 -2.16
CA GLY A 67 0.94 13.12 -2.31
C GLY A 67 -0.12 14.01 -1.67
N ASN A 68 -1.38 13.54 -1.59
CA ASN A 68 -2.44 14.25 -0.87
C ASN A 68 -2.27 14.12 0.65
N TYR A 69 -1.94 12.92 1.13
CA TYR A 69 -1.64 12.70 2.55
C TYR A 69 -0.52 13.62 3.04
N ASP A 70 0.59 13.71 2.30
CA ASP A 70 1.72 14.57 2.68
C ASP A 70 1.34 16.05 2.78
N LYS A 71 0.50 16.55 1.86
CA LYS A 71 0.00 17.93 1.89
C LYS A 71 -0.90 18.17 3.11
N GLU A 72 -1.76 17.22 3.44
CA GLU A 72 -2.62 17.33 4.62
C GLU A 72 -1.79 17.34 5.91
N GLN A 73 -0.75 16.50 6.00
CA GLN A 73 0.15 16.51 7.15
C GLN A 73 0.92 17.83 7.27
N ALA A 74 1.41 18.38 6.15
CA ALA A 74 2.07 19.68 6.13
C ALA A 74 1.12 20.81 6.58
N SER A 75 -0.12 20.82 6.09
CA SER A 75 -1.13 21.81 6.48
C SER A 75 -1.49 21.72 7.96
N LYS A 76 -1.58 20.52 8.52
CA LYS A 76 -1.83 20.34 9.96
C LYS A 76 -0.69 20.86 10.80
N LEU A 77 0.56 20.58 10.41
CA LEU A 77 1.75 21.10 11.10
C LEU A 77 1.86 22.63 11.02
N GLU A 78 1.42 23.25 9.93
CA GLU A 78 1.36 24.71 9.81
C GLU A 78 0.28 25.31 10.72
N MET A 79 -0.92 24.73 10.73
CA MET A 79 -2.00 25.13 11.64
C MET A 79 -1.60 24.99 13.11
N GLU A 80 -0.98 23.89 13.50
CA GLU A 80 -0.50 23.67 14.88
C GLU A 80 0.60 24.68 15.27
N LYS A 81 1.41 25.16 14.31
CA LYS A 81 2.41 26.21 14.58
C LYS A 81 1.78 27.59 14.73
N GLU A 82 0.78 27.92 13.91
CA GLU A 82 0.03 29.17 14.01
C GLU A 82 -0.76 29.23 15.33
N GLU A 83 -1.42 28.13 15.74
CA GLU A 83 -2.10 28.04 17.03
C GLU A 83 -1.12 28.11 18.22
N ALA A 84 0.11 27.59 18.08
CA ALA A 84 1.13 27.68 19.13
C ALA A 84 1.87 29.03 19.19
N THR A 85 1.67 29.95 18.23
CA THR A 85 2.26 31.31 18.24
C THR A 85 1.28 32.40 18.63
N ASP A 86 -0.02 32.09 18.75
CA ASP A 86 -1.07 33.01 19.21
C ASP A 86 -1.44 32.84 20.71
N GLU A 87 -0.72 32.00 21.47
CA GLU A 87 -0.69 31.95 22.95
C GLU A 87 0.54 32.66 23.54
#